data_AF-A0A2H6NCD9-F1
#
_entry.id   AF-A0A2H6NCD9-F1
#
_cell.length_a   1.000
_cell.length_b   1.000
_cell.length_c   1.000
_cell.angle_alpha   90.00
_cell.angle_beta   90.00
_cell.angle_gamma   90.00
#
_symmetry.space_group_name_H-M   'P 1'
#
loop_
_entity.id
_entity.type
_entity.pdbx_description
1 polymer ?
#
loop_
_entity_poly.entity_id
_entity_poly.type
_entity_poly.pdbx_seq_one_letter_code
_entity_poly.pdbx_strand_id
1 'polypeptide(L)'
;LPSVGETLGVARDFMASMTVMDLTQLISGPTHTGGGTLDLVFVSGQWQSNLELGELVVEPLSWTDHSLLRLDFLTATLNRRESEPLRWFRPRRLMDPDRFQMELGVVPEDLAHG
;
A
#
# COMPACT_ATOMS: atom_id res chain seq x y z
N LEU A 1 -4.80 -7.48 -28.31
CA LEU A 1 -4.13 -6.63 -27.30
C LEU A 1 -4.56 -5.20 -27.59
N PRO A 2 -5.08 -4.45 -26.60
CA PRO A 2 -5.37 -3.03 -26.81
C PRO A 2 -4.10 -2.27 -27.21
N SER A 3 -4.26 -1.18 -27.96
CA SER A 3 -3.13 -0.36 -28.39
C SER A 3 -2.47 0.31 -27.18
N VAL A 4 -1.13 0.46 -27.19
CA VAL A 4 -0.37 1.18 -26.15
C VAL A 4 -0.92 2.59 -25.91
N GLY A 5 -1.50 3.22 -26.94
CA GLY A 5 -2.16 4.52 -26.84
C GLY A 5 -3.50 4.49 -26.10
N GLU A 6 -4.27 3.42 -26.22
CA GLU A 6 -5.57 3.25 -25.54
C GLU A 6 -5.36 2.99 -24.05
N THR A 7 -4.38 2.14 -23.69
CA THR A 7 -4.03 1.87 -22.29
C THR A 7 -3.47 3.12 -21.59
N LEU A 8 -2.72 3.95 -22.31
CA LEU A 8 -2.22 5.22 -21.78
C LEU A 8 -3.35 6.23 -21.54
N GLY A 9 -4.37 6.25 -22.40
CA GLY A 9 -5.57 7.07 -22.23
C GLY A 9 -6.34 6.70 -20.96
N VAL A 10 -6.62 5.40 -20.77
CA VAL A 10 -7.32 4.91 -19.57
C VAL A 10 -6.54 5.20 -18.29
N ALA A 11 -5.21 5.02 -18.30
CA ALA A 11 -4.37 5.35 -17.15
C ALA A 11 -4.41 6.86 -16.81
N ARG A 12 -4.42 7.73 -17.82
CA ARG A 12 -4.54 9.18 -17.62
C ARG A 12 -5.89 9.55 -17.02
N ASP A 13 -6.99 9.01 -17.54
CA ASP A 13 -8.33 9.30 -17.04
C ASP A 13 -8.51 8.79 -15.59
N PHE A 14 -7.94 7.63 -15.30
CA PHE A 14 -7.86 7.09 -13.94
C PHE A 14 -7.13 8.06 -13.00
N MET A 15 -5.91 8.50 -13.36
CA MET A 15 -5.13 9.45 -12.55
C MET A 15 -5.80 10.82 -12.40
N ALA A 16 -6.47 11.29 -13.45
CA ALA A 16 -7.26 12.52 -13.40
C ALA A 16 -8.43 12.37 -12.40
N SER A 17 -9.10 11.21 -12.39
CA SER A 17 -10.18 10.92 -11.45
C SER A 17 -9.68 10.93 -10.00
N MET A 18 -8.50 10.34 -9.72
CA MET A 18 -7.89 10.37 -8.39
C MET A 18 -7.59 11.80 -7.94
N THR A 19 -7.04 12.62 -8.84
CA THR A 19 -6.79 14.05 -8.58
C THR A 19 -8.08 14.80 -8.26
N VAL A 20 -9.17 14.56 -9.00
CA VAL A 20 -10.49 15.17 -8.75
C VAL A 20 -11.05 14.76 -7.38
N MET A 21 -10.75 13.54 -6.91
CA MET A 21 -11.13 13.06 -5.58
C MET A 21 -10.20 13.56 -4.46
N ASP A 22 -9.27 14.49 -4.75
CA ASP A 22 -8.27 14.99 -3.80
C ASP A 22 -7.41 13.87 -3.19
N LEU A 23 -7.08 12.88 -4.03
CA LEU A 23 -6.21 11.77 -3.68
C LEU A 23 -4.82 11.98 -4.28
N THR A 24 -3.80 11.89 -3.43
CA THR A 24 -2.39 11.94 -3.80
C THR A 24 -1.81 10.53 -3.84
N GLN A 25 -1.16 10.18 -4.94
CA GLN A 25 -0.45 8.90 -5.06
C GLN A 25 0.84 8.92 -4.25
N LEU A 26 1.09 7.87 -3.46
CA LEU A 26 2.32 7.73 -2.67
C LEU A 26 3.44 7.00 -3.44
N ILE A 27 3.08 6.03 -4.28
CA ILE A 27 4.05 5.20 -5.01
C ILE A 27 4.21 5.72 -6.43
N SER A 28 5.43 6.10 -6.82
CA SER A 28 5.74 6.53 -8.18
C SER A 28 6.77 5.63 -8.89
N GLY A 29 7.36 4.67 -8.17
CA GLY A 29 8.39 3.76 -8.68
C GLY A 29 7.83 2.43 -9.21
N PRO A 30 8.66 1.59 -9.87
CA PRO A 30 8.25 0.27 -10.33
C PRO A 30 7.83 -0.64 -9.16
N THR A 31 6.69 -1.30 -9.32
CA THR A 31 6.16 -2.27 -8.34
C THR A 31 6.07 -3.68 -8.93
N HIS A 32 6.47 -3.81 -10.19
CA HIS A 32 6.51 -5.05 -10.95
C HIS A 32 7.85 -5.18 -11.68
N THR A 33 8.35 -6.41 -11.82
CA THR A 33 9.62 -6.74 -12.50
C THR A 33 9.69 -6.28 -13.96
N GLY A 34 8.55 -6.06 -14.61
CA GLY A 34 8.44 -5.47 -15.94
C GLY A 34 8.71 -3.95 -15.99
N GLY A 35 9.05 -3.32 -14.86
CA GLY A 35 9.37 -1.90 -14.77
C GLY A 35 8.15 -0.97 -14.64
N GLY A 36 6.95 -1.53 -14.51
CA GLY A 36 5.70 -0.78 -14.37
C GLY A 36 5.30 -0.52 -12.91
N THR A 37 4.54 0.55 -12.70
CA THR A 37 3.85 0.84 -11.44
C THR A 37 2.40 0.35 -11.56
N LEU A 38 2.17 -0.91 -11.18
CA LEU A 38 0.85 -1.55 -11.28
C LEU A 38 0.11 -1.52 -9.94
N ASP A 39 0.85 -1.62 -8.85
CA ASP A 39 0.35 -1.45 -7.48
C ASP A 39 0.32 0.04 -7.10
N LEU A 40 -0.86 0.54 -6.74
CA LEU A 40 -1.12 1.96 -6.50
C LEU A 40 -1.60 2.18 -5.06
N VAL A 41 -1.03 3.17 -4.38
CA VAL A 41 -1.47 3.61 -3.05
C VAL A 41 -1.78 5.09 -3.11
N PHE A 42 -2.98 5.46 -2.65
CA PHE A 42 -3.46 6.83 -2.61
C PHE A 42 -3.82 7.24 -1.19
N VAL A 43 -3.53 8.49 -0.84
CA VAL A 43 -3.96 9.13 0.41
C VAL A 43 -4.78 10.37 0.11
N SER A 44 -5.80 10.64 0.92
CA SER A 44 -6.55 11.90 0.81
C SER A 44 -5.69 13.07 1.28
N GLY A 45 -5.85 14.24 0.67
CA GLY A 45 -5.23 15.49 1.14
C GLY A 45 -5.53 15.80 2.61
N GLN A 46 -6.69 15.36 3.12
CA GLN A 46 -7.08 15.52 4.53
C GLN A 46 -6.24 14.66 5.50
N TRP A 47 -5.71 13.52 5.02
CA TRP A 47 -4.89 12.61 5.83
C TRP A 47 -3.50 13.17 6.15
N GLN A 48 -2.93 14.03 5.30
CA GLN A 48 -1.59 14.62 5.51
C GLN A 48 -1.49 15.48 6.79
N SER A 49 -2.63 15.95 7.32
CA SER A 49 -2.66 16.74 8.55
C SER A 49 -2.58 15.91 9.85
N ASN A 50 -2.93 14.61 9.80
CA ASN A 50 -3.01 13.75 10.98
C ASN A 50 -2.08 12.53 10.93
N LEU A 51 -1.48 12.26 9.76
CA LEU A 51 -0.64 11.11 9.53
C LEU A 51 0.60 11.55 8.75
N GLU A 52 1.77 11.36 9.34
CA GLU A 52 3.04 11.57 8.66
C GLU A 52 3.49 10.22 8.09
N LEU A 53 3.74 10.17 6.79
CA LEU A 53 4.35 8.98 6.19
C LEU A 53 5.83 8.99 6.60
N GLY A 54 6.23 7.97 7.34
CA GLY A 54 7.62 7.73 7.70
C GLY A 54 8.37 7.13 6.51
N GLU A 55 8.82 5.88 6.68
CA GLU A 55 9.50 5.15 5.62
C GLU A 55 8.51 4.52 4.63
N LEU A 56 8.81 4.67 3.33
CA LEU A 56 8.15 3.92 2.27
C LEU A 56 9.22 3.10 1.53
N VAL A 57 9.08 1.78 1.59
CA VAL A 57 10.02 0.83 0.97
C VAL A 57 9.30 -0.01 -0.06
N VAL A 58 9.96 -0.19 -1.21
CA VAL A 58 9.54 -1.11 -2.27
C VAL A 58 10.61 -2.19 -2.39
N GLU A 59 10.29 -3.41 -1.97
CA GLU A 59 11.26 -4.51 -1.87
C GLU A 59 10.92 -5.62 -2.88
N PRO A 60 11.87 -6.09 -3.71
CA PRO A 60 11.60 -7.21 -4.61
C PRO A 60 11.42 -8.51 -3.82
N LEU A 61 10.43 -9.31 -4.20
CA LEU A 61 10.20 -10.64 -3.62
C LEU A 61 10.67 -11.73 -4.59
N SER A 62 11.31 -12.78 -4.08
CA SER A 62 11.92 -13.81 -4.93
C SER A 62 10.91 -14.77 -5.59
N TRP A 63 9.64 -14.72 -5.18
CA TRP A 63 8.61 -15.72 -5.48
C TRP A 63 7.39 -15.15 -6.21
N THR A 64 7.38 -13.84 -6.46
CA THR A 64 6.38 -13.15 -7.28
C THR A 64 7.09 -12.13 -8.16
N ASP A 65 6.47 -11.78 -9.27
CA ASP A 65 6.88 -10.72 -10.18
C ASP A 65 6.49 -9.31 -9.68
N HIS A 66 5.79 -9.21 -8.55
CA HIS A 66 5.49 -7.98 -7.84
C HIS A 66 6.47 -7.71 -6.68
N SER A 67 6.62 -6.45 -6.30
CA SER A 67 7.38 -6.02 -5.13
C SER A 67 6.48 -5.89 -3.90
N LEU A 68 7.04 -6.13 -2.71
CA LEU A 68 6.44 -5.78 -1.44
C LEU A 68 6.44 -4.26 -1.27
N LEU A 69 5.29 -3.68 -0.96
CA LEU A 69 5.16 -2.28 -0.54
C LEU A 69 5.04 -2.22 0.98
N ARG A 70 6.04 -1.64 1.64
CA ARG A 70 6.05 -1.40 3.08
C ARG A 70 5.90 0.10 3.33
N LEU A 71 4.82 0.47 3.99
CA LEU A 71 4.53 1.86 4.36
C LEU A 71 4.52 1.96 5.88
N ASP A 72 5.37 2.83 6.42
CA ASP A 72 5.37 3.19 7.82
C ASP A 72 4.61 4.51 8.02
N PHE A 73 3.68 4.51 8.95
CA PHE A 73 2.84 5.66 9.25
C PHE A 73 3.10 6.12 10.68
N LEU A 74 3.77 7.26 10.80
CA LEU A 74 4.00 7.92 12.07
C LEU A 74 2.71 8.63 12.46
N THR A 75 2.01 8.06 13.43
CA THR A 75 0.87 8.75 14.04
C THR A 75 1.40 9.82 15.00
N ALA A 76 1.06 11.08 14.77
CA ALA A 76 0.99 12.03 15.87
C ALA A 76 -0.06 11.46 16.82
N THR A 77 0.35 11.02 18.01
CA THR A 77 -0.45 10.39 19.07
C THR A 77 -1.94 10.42 18.78
N LEU A 78 -2.49 9.27 18.37
CA LEU A 78 -3.90 9.10 18.09
C LEU A 78 -4.70 9.54 19.33
N ASN A 79 -5.11 10.81 19.42
CA ASN A 79 -6.01 11.33 20.46
C ASN A 79 -7.43 10.82 20.17
N ARG A 80 -7.57 9.52 19.89
CA ARG A 80 -8.80 8.87 19.52
C ARG A 80 -9.45 8.36 20.79
N ARG A 81 -10.37 9.16 21.32
CA ARG A 81 -11.16 8.80 22.50
C ARG A 81 -12.18 7.68 22.25
N GLU A 82 -12.36 7.22 21.02
CA GLU A 82 -13.32 6.17 20.66
C GLU A 82 -12.84 5.37 19.43
N SER A 83 -12.40 4.13 19.63
CA SER A 83 -12.55 3.07 18.61
C SER A 83 -12.29 1.71 19.22
N GLU A 84 -13.17 0.76 18.92
CA GLU A 84 -12.89 -0.67 19.08
C GLU A 84 -11.47 -1.01 18.59
N PRO A 85 -10.81 -2.01 19.20
CA PRO A 85 -9.52 -2.49 18.72
C PRO A 85 -9.59 -2.84 17.23
N LEU A 86 -8.52 -2.52 16.51
CA LEU A 86 -8.39 -2.83 15.09
C LEU A 86 -8.64 -4.33 14.87
N ARG A 87 -9.74 -4.66 14.18
CA ARG A 87 -10.15 -6.05 14.02
C ARG A 87 -9.37 -6.66 12.85
N TRP A 88 -8.26 -7.32 13.15
CA TRP A 88 -7.46 -8.04 12.16
C TRP A 88 -8.18 -9.29 11.69
N PHE A 89 -8.48 -9.37 10.40
CA PHE A 89 -8.97 -10.60 9.78
C PHE A 89 -7.78 -11.34 9.15
N ARG A 90 -7.57 -12.60 9.53
CA ARG A 90 -6.57 -13.49 8.92
C ARG A 90 -7.24 -14.35 7.85
N PRO A 91 -7.12 -14.04 6.55
CA PRO A 91 -7.68 -14.86 5.51
C PRO A 91 -6.98 -16.23 5.50
N ARG A 92 -7.75 -17.31 5.43
CA ARG A 92 -7.21 -18.69 5.41
C ARG A 92 -6.57 -19.09 4.06
N ARG A 93 -6.59 -18.21 3.05
CA ARG A 93 -6.22 -18.50 1.65
C ARG A 93 -5.34 -17.41 1.03
N LEU A 94 -4.28 -16.98 1.73
CA LEU A 94 -3.20 -16.27 1.06
C LEU A 94 -2.46 -17.26 0.13
N MET A 95 -1.92 -16.81 -1.00
CA MET A 95 -1.23 -17.67 -1.99
C MET A 95 -0.12 -18.53 -1.34
N ASP A 96 0.59 -18.00 -0.34
CA ASP A 96 1.53 -18.71 0.55
C ASP A 96 1.63 -17.93 1.88
N PRO A 97 0.81 -18.27 2.90
CA PRO A 97 0.74 -17.49 4.14
C PRO A 97 2.02 -17.56 4.98
N ASP A 98 2.77 -18.67 4.90
CA ASP A 98 3.96 -18.88 5.72
C ASP A 98 5.15 -18.11 5.15
N ARG A 99 5.34 -18.15 3.83
CA ARG A 99 6.38 -17.37 3.16
C ARG A 99 6.13 -15.87 3.25
N PHE A 100 4.87 -15.44 3.11
CA PHE A 100 4.51 -14.04 3.32
C PHE A 100 4.87 -13.57 4.73
N GLN A 101 4.57 -14.38 5.76
CA GLN A 101 4.95 -14.05 7.15
C GLN A 101 6.47 -14.00 7.34
N MET A 102 7.24 -14.89 6.71
CA MET A 102 8.70 -14.87 6.79
C MET A 102 9.29 -13.59 6.18
N GLU A 103 8.78 -13.15 5.03
CA GLU A 103 9.25 -11.93 4.33
C GLU A 103 8.85 -10.65 5.05
N LEU A 104 7.71 -10.63 5.76
CA LEU A 104 7.33 -9.50 6.62
C LEU A 104 8.28 -9.29 7.81
N GLY A 105 9.12 -10.27 8.14
CA GLY A 105 10.02 -10.23 9.29
C GLY A 105 9.30 -10.40 10.63
N VAL A 106 9.99 -10.07 11.73
CA VAL A 106 9.39 -10.13 13.08
C VAL A 106 8.38 -8.99 13.20
N VAL A 107 7.10 -9.33 13.14
CA VAL A 107 6.04 -8.40 13.53
C VAL A 107 6.21 -8.10 15.03
N PRO A 108 6.36 -6.83 15.43
CA PRO A 108 6.47 -6.45 16.83
C PRO A 108 5.36 -7.08 17.69
N GLU A 109 5.73 -7.67 18.84
CA GLU A 109 4.81 -8.40 19.72
C GLU A 109 3.69 -7.51 20.31
N ASP A 110 3.90 -6.20 20.33
CA ASP A 110 2.91 -5.18 20.72
C ASP A 110 1.72 -5.10 19.74
N LEU A 111 1.85 -5.67 18.54
CA LEU A 111 0.76 -5.84 17.56
C LEU A 111 0.13 -7.25 17.59
N ALA A 112 0.73 -8.19 18.33
CA ALA A 112 0.36 -9.61 18.32
C ALA A 112 -0.60 -10.01 19.46
N HIS A 113 -0.98 -9.08 20.35
CA HIS A 113 -1.83 -9.37 21.50
C HIS A 113 -3.13 -8.56 21.45
N GLY A 114 -4.17 -9.21 20.92
CA GLY A 114 -5.58 -8.86 21.13
C GLY A 114 -6.25 -9.89 22.01
#